data_AF-A0A7X7PGU4-F1
#
_entry.id   AF-A0A7X7PGU4-F1
#
_cell.length_a   1.000
_cell.length_b   1.000
_cell.length_c   1.000
_cell.angle_alpha   90.00
_cell.angle_beta   90.00
_cell.angle_gamma   90.00
#
_symmetry.space_group_name_H-M   'P 1'
#
loop_
_entity.id
_entity.type
_entity.pdbx_description
1 polymer ?
#
loop_
_entity_poly.entity_id
_entity_poly.type
_entity_poly.pdbx_seq_one_letter_code
_entity_poly.pdbx_strand_id
1 'polypeptide(L)'
;DWIVERLPRGPGEFEIPPESNPKQTEFARLALDYTVMSKRKLLQLVNGGFVNGWDDPRMPTIAGMRRRGFTPEAIRNFCDLVGVAKANSRVDIAKLEYAIRDDLNARAPRVMCVVDPLRVVITNWEEGRTDELDAPYYPHDVPLEGSRTVPFTRELYIERDDFAEDPPKGFFRLAPGREVRLRYGYIIRCDEVVKNHAGDVVELRCTYDPETRGGTTADGRTVRGTIHWVSATEGVPVEVRLYDRLFTVPDPEADEEKSFLEFLNPDSLVVRQGYIEPSVRGDDYAHYQFERLGYFVRDPDGTRDAPVFNRTVTLRDTWAKQTQTAPASDGRPQREKPKPVQQEGTERAALEALDPERRAAVAEFARVWHIDEVTAEIITRTPATERLFTATVQEGANARLAANWIVNELPRETGDTPLDQVAFDAPQFAAFLKLIENNEVNSSAAREVLAVLVREGGDPAAIIDARGLRQISDTAELERIIDEVIAANPDKAEAWRGGRTGLLGFFVGQVMRRTGGRANPQLVQSLLEQQLQAASR
;
A
#
# COMPACT_ATOMS: atom_id res chain seq x y z
N ASP A 1 -22.04 -14.68 -50.80
CA ASP A 1 -21.35 -14.57 -49.50
C ASP A 1 -19.88 -14.95 -49.74
N TRP A 2 -19.00 -13.96 -49.82
CA TRP A 2 -17.67 -14.09 -50.46
C TRP A 2 -16.80 -15.20 -49.86
N ILE A 3 -16.93 -15.42 -48.54
CA ILE A 3 -16.22 -16.49 -47.82
C ILE A 3 -16.80 -17.86 -48.19
N VAL A 4 -18.13 -18.01 -48.16
CA VAL A 4 -18.81 -19.29 -48.45
C VAL A 4 -18.61 -19.72 -49.90
N GLU A 5 -18.54 -18.78 -50.84
CA GLU A 5 -18.25 -19.05 -52.25
C GLU A 5 -16.81 -19.48 -52.51
N ARG A 6 -15.89 -19.19 -51.58
CA ARG A 6 -14.46 -19.54 -51.67
C ARG A 6 -14.04 -20.64 -50.70
N LEU A 7 -14.98 -21.21 -49.94
CA LEU A 7 -14.72 -22.42 -49.18
C LEU A 7 -14.56 -23.60 -50.17
N PRO A 8 -13.45 -24.36 -50.08
CA PRO A 8 -13.21 -25.49 -50.95
C PRO A 8 -14.28 -26.55 -50.77
N ARG A 9 -14.68 -27.19 -51.87
CA ARG A 9 -15.86 -28.07 -51.91
C ARG A 9 -15.49 -29.56 -51.94
N GLY A 10 -14.20 -29.88 -51.96
CA GLY A 10 -13.69 -31.24 -51.95
C GLY A 10 -12.52 -31.46 -50.99
N PRO A 11 -12.27 -32.71 -50.54
CA PRO A 11 -11.07 -33.05 -49.80
C PRO A 11 -9.83 -32.82 -50.68
N GLY A 12 -8.88 -32.00 -50.22
CA GLY A 12 -7.59 -31.74 -50.89
C GLY A 12 -7.47 -30.40 -51.62
N GLU A 13 -8.51 -29.57 -51.67
CA GLU A 13 -8.46 -28.25 -52.34
C GLU A 13 -7.91 -27.11 -51.44
N PHE A 14 -7.54 -27.41 -50.19
CA PHE A 14 -6.96 -26.45 -49.24
C PHE A 14 -5.79 -27.09 -48.49
N GLU A 15 -4.58 -26.99 -49.04
CA GLU A 15 -3.37 -27.15 -48.23
C GLU A 15 -3.07 -25.79 -47.60
N ILE A 16 -3.46 -25.61 -46.33
CA ILE A 16 -2.94 -24.51 -45.51
C ILE A 16 -1.43 -24.75 -45.42
N PRO A 17 -0.57 -23.82 -45.87
CA PRO A 17 0.87 -23.97 -45.71
C PRO A 17 1.16 -24.31 -44.24
N PRO A 18 2.04 -25.27 -43.92
CA PRO A 18 2.33 -25.64 -42.53
C PRO A 18 2.66 -24.44 -41.62
N GLU A 19 3.20 -23.39 -42.25
CA GLU A 19 3.62 -22.10 -41.68
C GLU A 19 2.44 -21.17 -41.34
N SER A 20 1.24 -21.48 -41.84
CA SER A 20 -0.02 -20.75 -41.65
C SER A 20 -0.97 -21.43 -40.65
N ASN A 21 -0.49 -22.45 -39.93
CA ASN A 21 -1.28 -23.12 -38.89
C ASN A 21 -1.26 -22.29 -37.60
N PRO A 22 -2.42 -21.81 -37.10
CA PRO A 22 -2.47 -21.08 -35.85
C PRO A 22 -1.99 -21.97 -34.70
N LYS A 23 -1.08 -21.44 -33.87
CA LYS A 23 -0.63 -22.10 -32.65
C LYS A 23 -1.49 -21.64 -31.49
N GLN A 24 -2.20 -22.57 -30.85
CA GLN A 24 -2.95 -22.32 -29.63
C GLN A 24 -2.02 -22.39 -28.42
N THR A 25 -2.06 -21.36 -27.58
CA THR A 25 -1.42 -21.34 -26.27
C THR A 25 -2.47 -21.05 -25.22
N GLU A 26 -2.46 -21.84 -24.14
CA GLU A 26 -3.41 -21.72 -23.04
C GLU A 26 -2.74 -21.12 -21.81
N PHE A 27 -3.52 -20.37 -21.04
CA PHE A 27 -3.13 -19.77 -19.78
C PHE A 27 -4.25 -19.92 -18.75
N ALA A 28 -3.87 -19.91 -17.48
CA ALA A 28 -4.79 -20.02 -16.37
C ALA A 28 -5.73 -18.82 -16.30
N ARG A 29 -6.99 -19.08 -15.97
CA ARG A 29 -7.99 -18.03 -15.83
C ARG A 29 -7.80 -17.28 -14.51
N LEU A 30 -7.96 -15.96 -14.54
CA LEU A 30 -8.04 -15.14 -13.33
C LEU A 30 -9.23 -15.57 -12.44
N ALA A 31 -8.93 -15.92 -11.20
CA ALA A 31 -9.89 -16.00 -10.10
C ALA A 31 -9.50 -14.96 -9.04
N LEU A 32 -10.46 -14.15 -8.58
CA LEU A 32 -10.22 -13.08 -7.60
C LEU A 32 -10.93 -13.44 -6.28
N ASP A 33 -10.29 -13.14 -5.15
CA ASP A 33 -10.93 -13.31 -3.84
C ASP A 33 -12.19 -12.42 -3.70
N TYR A 34 -13.12 -12.86 -2.84
CA TYR A 34 -14.35 -12.16 -2.48
C TYR A 34 -15.24 -11.78 -3.67
N THR A 35 -15.13 -12.55 -4.76
CA THR A 35 -15.70 -12.24 -6.06
C THR A 35 -16.14 -13.54 -6.76
N VAL A 36 -17.20 -13.45 -7.58
CA VAL A 36 -17.59 -14.52 -8.52
C VAL A 36 -17.33 -14.07 -9.95
N MET A 37 -16.76 -14.96 -10.78
CA MET A 37 -16.40 -14.63 -12.17
C MET A 37 -17.28 -15.38 -13.20
N SER A 38 -18.13 -16.30 -12.75
CA SER A 38 -19.03 -17.07 -13.62
C SER A 38 -20.16 -16.21 -14.16
N LYS A 39 -20.35 -16.19 -15.49
CA LYS A 39 -21.45 -15.47 -16.16
C LYS A 39 -22.81 -15.87 -15.61
N ARG A 40 -23.01 -17.16 -15.29
CA ARG A 40 -24.26 -17.67 -14.70
C ARG A 40 -24.54 -17.04 -13.34
N LYS A 41 -23.52 -16.95 -12.47
CA LYS A 41 -23.65 -16.39 -11.12
C LYS A 41 -23.80 -14.87 -11.16
N LEU A 42 -23.07 -14.18 -12.03
CA LEU A 42 -23.25 -12.73 -12.27
C LEU A 42 -24.67 -12.42 -12.75
N LEU A 43 -25.22 -13.23 -13.65
CA LEU A 43 -26.61 -13.08 -14.10
C LEU A 43 -27.61 -13.32 -12.96
N GLN A 44 -27.34 -14.26 -12.04
CA GLN A 44 -28.17 -14.47 -10.87
C GLN A 44 -28.15 -13.26 -9.91
N LEU A 45 -26.99 -12.62 -9.72
CA LEU A 45 -26.88 -11.41 -8.91
C LEU A 45 -27.75 -10.27 -9.49
N VAL A 46 -27.67 -10.07 -10.82
CA VAL A 46 -28.43 -9.01 -11.51
C VAL A 46 -29.93 -9.32 -11.52
N ASN A 47 -30.33 -10.51 -11.97
CA ASN A 47 -31.74 -10.87 -12.06
C ASN A 47 -32.41 -11.00 -10.68
N GLY A 48 -31.65 -11.36 -9.66
CA GLY A 48 -32.11 -11.45 -8.28
C GLY A 48 -32.18 -10.10 -7.56
N GLY A 49 -31.74 -9.00 -8.19
CA GLY A 49 -31.74 -7.67 -7.57
C GLY A 49 -30.75 -7.50 -6.42
N PHE A 50 -29.75 -8.38 -6.29
CA PHE A 50 -28.69 -8.27 -5.28
C PHE A 50 -27.70 -7.13 -5.62
N VAL A 51 -27.66 -6.74 -6.89
CA VAL A 51 -26.92 -5.59 -7.43
C VAL A 51 -27.84 -4.78 -8.35
N ASN A 52 -27.51 -3.51 -8.56
CA ASN A 52 -28.34 -2.56 -9.30
C ASN A 52 -28.23 -2.70 -10.83
N GLY A 53 -27.35 -3.58 -11.33
CA GLY A 53 -27.14 -3.79 -12.75
C GLY A 53 -25.76 -4.36 -13.07
N TRP A 54 -25.45 -4.45 -14.37
CA TRP A 54 -24.14 -4.92 -14.84
C TRP A 54 -23.01 -3.92 -14.60
N ASP A 55 -23.34 -2.65 -14.44
CA ASP A 55 -22.41 -1.55 -14.14
C ASP A 55 -22.40 -1.19 -12.65
N ASP A 56 -23.04 -1.98 -11.78
CA ASP A 56 -22.98 -1.77 -10.34
C ASP A 56 -21.50 -1.80 -9.85
N PRO A 57 -21.03 -0.81 -9.07
CA PRO A 57 -19.65 -0.76 -8.58
C PRO A 57 -19.18 -1.97 -7.76
N ARG A 58 -20.09 -2.80 -7.24
CA ARG A 58 -19.76 -4.06 -6.55
C ARG A 58 -19.46 -5.20 -7.52
N MET A 59 -19.83 -5.07 -8.79
CA MET A 59 -19.64 -6.10 -9.81
C MET A 59 -18.21 -6.09 -10.35
N PRO A 60 -17.61 -7.28 -10.61
CA PRO A 60 -16.26 -7.39 -11.19
C PRO A 60 -16.26 -7.20 -12.71
N THR A 61 -17.27 -6.55 -13.26
CA THR A 61 -17.36 -6.22 -14.67
C THR A 61 -16.50 -4.99 -14.96
N ILE A 62 -15.97 -4.87 -16.18
CA ILE A 62 -15.24 -3.65 -16.57
C ILE A 62 -16.12 -2.40 -16.44
N ALA A 63 -17.43 -2.53 -16.70
CA ALA A 63 -18.39 -1.44 -16.50
C ALA A 63 -18.53 -1.05 -15.02
N GLY A 64 -18.69 -2.03 -14.12
CA GLY A 64 -18.80 -1.82 -12.68
C GLY A 64 -17.52 -1.25 -12.09
N MET A 65 -16.37 -1.82 -12.46
CA MET A 65 -15.06 -1.30 -12.05
C MET A 65 -14.85 0.15 -12.52
N ARG A 66 -15.19 0.48 -13.77
CA ARG A 66 -15.13 1.86 -14.27
C ARG A 66 -16.03 2.80 -13.46
N ARG A 67 -17.27 2.41 -13.19
CA ARG A 67 -18.22 3.20 -12.39
C ARG A 67 -17.78 3.34 -10.91
N ARG A 68 -17.10 2.33 -10.37
CA ARG A 68 -16.43 2.38 -9.05
C ARG A 68 -15.24 3.36 -9.04
N GLY A 69 -14.72 3.73 -10.21
CA GLY A 69 -13.60 4.64 -10.37
C GLY A 69 -12.25 3.94 -10.53
N PHE A 70 -12.23 2.66 -10.91
CA PHE A 70 -11.02 2.05 -11.41
C PHE A 70 -10.65 2.66 -12.75
N THR A 71 -9.37 3.00 -12.86
CA THR A 71 -8.79 3.52 -14.09
C THR A 71 -8.27 2.39 -14.98
N PRO A 72 -8.24 2.62 -16.31
CA PRO A 72 -7.63 1.67 -17.24
C PRO A 72 -6.18 1.31 -16.87
N GLU A 73 -5.41 2.29 -16.41
CA GLU A 73 -4.00 2.14 -16.00
C GLU A 73 -3.87 1.18 -14.81
N ALA A 74 -4.66 1.38 -13.76
CA ALA A 74 -4.66 0.49 -12.59
C ALA A 74 -5.02 -0.95 -12.95
N ILE A 75 -5.99 -1.17 -13.85
CA ILE A 75 -6.38 -2.51 -14.30
C ILE A 75 -5.23 -3.17 -15.08
N ARG A 76 -4.55 -2.43 -15.98
CA ARG A 76 -3.39 -2.95 -16.71
C ARG A 76 -2.23 -3.28 -15.77
N ASN A 77 -1.91 -2.38 -14.84
CA ASN A 77 -0.87 -2.60 -13.84
C ASN A 77 -1.17 -3.81 -12.94
N PHE A 78 -2.45 -4.01 -12.59
CA PHE A 78 -2.87 -5.22 -11.88
C PHE A 78 -2.64 -6.49 -12.71
N CYS A 79 -3.00 -6.49 -14.00
CA CYS A 79 -2.73 -7.60 -14.91
C CYS A 79 -1.23 -7.91 -15.02
N ASP A 80 -0.38 -6.88 -15.11
CA ASP A 80 1.08 -7.04 -15.16
C ASP A 80 1.62 -7.61 -13.84
N LEU A 81 1.09 -7.16 -12.70
CA LEU A 81 1.49 -7.63 -11.36
C LEU A 81 1.15 -9.11 -11.10
N VAL A 82 0.01 -9.59 -11.61
CA VAL A 82 -0.38 -10.99 -11.45
C VAL A 82 0.31 -11.91 -12.45
N GLY A 83 0.69 -11.36 -13.62
CA GLY A 83 1.35 -12.09 -14.69
C GLY A 83 0.46 -13.13 -15.37
N VAL A 84 1.08 -13.93 -16.24
CA VAL A 84 0.42 -15.00 -16.99
C VAL A 84 1.10 -16.32 -16.65
N ALA A 85 0.33 -17.28 -16.12
CA ALA A 85 0.81 -18.60 -15.75
C ALA A 85 -0.12 -19.69 -16.30
N LYS A 86 0.35 -20.95 -16.29
CA LYS A 86 -0.48 -22.12 -16.65
C LYS A 86 -1.19 -22.76 -15.44
N ALA A 87 -0.70 -22.48 -14.22
CA ALA A 87 -1.29 -23.00 -12.99
C ALA A 87 -2.46 -22.11 -12.54
N ASN A 88 -3.59 -22.73 -12.19
CA ASN A 88 -4.73 -22.02 -11.62
C ASN A 88 -4.40 -21.55 -10.21
N SER A 89 -4.68 -20.28 -9.92
CA SER A 89 -4.55 -19.71 -8.58
C SER A 89 -5.62 -18.64 -8.37
N ARG A 90 -5.96 -18.41 -7.10
CA ARG A 90 -6.82 -17.30 -6.71
C ARG A 90 -5.95 -16.12 -6.29
N VAL A 91 -6.28 -14.95 -6.83
CA VAL A 91 -5.57 -13.70 -6.61
C VAL A 91 -6.25 -12.92 -5.51
N ASP A 92 -5.45 -12.47 -4.55
CA ASP A 92 -5.90 -11.58 -3.49
C ASP A 92 -6.32 -10.22 -4.04
N ILE A 93 -7.53 -9.81 -3.69
CA ILE A 93 -8.13 -8.53 -4.07
C ILE A 93 -7.27 -7.33 -3.62
N ALA A 94 -6.46 -7.49 -2.58
CA ALA A 94 -5.54 -6.45 -2.12
C ALA A 94 -4.53 -6.02 -3.21
N LYS A 95 -4.16 -6.89 -4.16
CA LYS A 95 -3.31 -6.53 -5.30
C LYS A 95 -4.02 -5.57 -6.26
N LEU A 96 -5.31 -5.81 -6.51
CA LEU A 96 -6.14 -4.92 -7.33
C LEU A 96 -6.34 -3.57 -6.64
N GLU A 97 -6.64 -3.59 -5.34
CA GLU A 97 -6.76 -2.36 -4.56
C GLU A 97 -5.43 -1.59 -4.45
N TYR A 98 -4.29 -2.29 -4.38
CA TYR A 98 -2.97 -1.67 -4.43
C TYR A 98 -2.76 -0.92 -5.74
N ALA A 99 -3.02 -1.57 -6.88
CA ALA A 99 -2.80 -0.97 -8.20
C ALA A 99 -3.61 0.32 -8.39
N ILE A 100 -4.87 0.37 -7.92
CA ILE A 100 -5.68 1.59 -8.01
C ILE A 100 -5.28 2.66 -6.99
N ARG A 101 -4.84 2.28 -5.77
CA ARG A 101 -4.32 3.23 -4.79
C ARG A 101 -3.05 3.91 -5.29
N ASP A 102 -2.12 3.14 -5.83
CA ASP A 102 -0.85 3.62 -6.37
C ASP A 102 -1.09 4.63 -7.51
N ASP A 103 -1.95 4.25 -8.45
CA ASP A 103 -2.29 5.07 -9.61
C ASP A 103 -3.04 6.36 -9.23
N LEU A 104 -3.99 6.30 -8.29
CA LEU A 104 -4.71 7.50 -7.82
C LEU A 104 -3.87 8.39 -6.90
N ASN A 105 -2.91 7.85 -6.15
CA ASN A 105 -2.04 8.64 -5.27
C ASN A 105 -1.24 9.69 -6.07
N ALA A 106 -0.81 9.36 -7.28
CA ALA A 106 -0.01 10.24 -8.12
C ALA A 106 -0.80 11.36 -8.81
N ARG A 107 -2.15 11.29 -8.86
CA ARG A 107 -2.95 12.20 -9.71
C ARG A 107 -4.24 12.75 -9.10
N ALA A 108 -4.80 12.12 -8.07
CA ALA A 108 -6.07 12.56 -7.50
C ALA A 108 -5.87 13.80 -6.61
N PRO A 109 -6.57 14.92 -6.86
CA PRO A 109 -6.59 16.05 -5.94
C PRO A 109 -7.18 15.64 -4.58
N ARG A 110 -6.63 16.21 -3.50
CA ARG A 110 -7.06 16.00 -2.12
C ARG A 110 -8.07 17.07 -1.75
N VAL A 111 -9.23 16.65 -1.26
CA VAL A 111 -10.31 17.53 -0.79
C VAL A 111 -10.85 17.02 0.55
N MET A 112 -11.57 17.87 1.28
CA MET A 112 -12.20 17.51 2.54
C MET A 112 -13.68 17.19 2.34
N CYS A 113 -14.08 16.01 2.78
CA CYS A 113 -15.46 15.57 2.84
C CYS A 113 -15.70 14.93 4.19
N VAL A 114 -16.81 15.28 4.83
CA VAL A 114 -17.28 14.68 6.08
C VAL A 114 -18.46 13.77 5.75
N VAL A 115 -18.33 12.48 6.06
CA VAL A 115 -19.29 11.45 5.65
C VAL A 115 -20.28 11.08 6.77
N ASP A 116 -19.89 11.20 8.03
CA ASP A 116 -20.77 11.12 9.20
C ASP A 116 -20.67 12.43 10.00
N PRO A 117 -21.47 13.45 9.63
CA PRO A 117 -21.29 14.79 10.18
C PRO A 117 -21.69 14.89 11.65
N LEU A 118 -20.75 15.43 12.44
CA LEU A 118 -20.97 15.95 13.78
C LEU A 118 -20.74 17.46 13.77
N ARG A 119 -21.76 18.22 14.23
CA ARG A 119 -21.73 19.68 14.24
C ARG A 119 -20.75 20.21 15.28
N VAL A 120 -19.98 21.22 14.91
CA VAL A 120 -19.06 21.96 15.77
C VAL A 120 -19.36 23.45 15.64
N VAL A 121 -19.49 24.14 16.78
CA VAL A 121 -19.70 25.59 16.84
C VAL A 121 -18.50 26.24 17.52
N ILE A 122 -17.81 27.12 16.80
CA ILE A 122 -16.67 27.88 17.33
C ILE A 122 -17.18 29.10 18.09
N THR A 123 -17.21 29.02 19.42
CA THR A 123 -17.90 29.98 20.29
C THR A 123 -17.27 31.37 20.29
N ASN A 124 -15.94 31.45 20.20
CA ASN A 124 -15.18 32.71 20.10
C ASN A 124 -14.94 33.19 18.66
N TRP A 125 -15.68 32.66 17.68
CA TRP A 125 -15.68 33.17 16.31
C TRP A 125 -16.77 34.22 16.10
N GLU A 126 -16.43 35.32 15.42
CA GLU A 126 -17.37 36.41 15.10
C GLU A 126 -18.50 35.92 14.17
N GLU A 127 -19.76 36.20 14.52
CA GLU A 127 -20.91 35.81 13.70
C GLU A 127 -20.87 36.45 12.31
N GLY A 128 -21.20 35.67 11.28
CA GLY A 128 -21.21 36.13 9.89
C GLY A 128 -19.83 36.28 9.23
N ARG A 129 -18.73 36.14 9.99
CA ARG A 129 -17.38 36.16 9.43
C ARG A 129 -17.03 34.83 8.77
N THR A 130 -16.52 34.89 7.54
CA THR A 130 -15.89 33.77 6.83
C THR A 130 -14.41 34.09 6.62
N ASP A 131 -13.53 33.12 6.89
CA ASP A 131 -12.11 33.19 6.50
C ASP A 131 -11.84 32.22 5.35
N GLU A 132 -11.03 32.66 4.39
CA GLU A 132 -10.66 31.91 3.21
C GLU A 132 -9.27 31.30 3.39
N LEU A 133 -9.24 29.99 3.61
CA LEU A 133 -8.00 29.24 3.85
C LEU A 133 -7.48 28.67 2.54
N ASP A 134 -6.19 28.84 2.25
CA ASP A 134 -5.55 28.20 1.11
C ASP A 134 -5.18 26.75 1.47
N ALA A 135 -5.59 25.80 0.62
CA ALA A 135 -5.34 24.38 0.81
C ALA A 135 -4.78 23.77 -0.49
N PRO A 136 -3.58 23.16 -0.46
CA PRO A 136 -3.02 22.50 -1.64
C PRO A 136 -3.84 21.27 -2.02
N TYR A 137 -4.03 21.06 -3.32
CA TYR A 137 -4.66 19.83 -3.84
C TYR A 137 -3.74 18.62 -3.73
N TYR A 138 -2.43 18.82 -3.83
CA TYR A 138 -1.47 17.73 -3.89
C TYR A 138 -0.47 17.83 -2.74
N PRO A 139 -0.07 16.70 -2.14
CA PRO A 139 1.01 16.68 -1.16
C PRO A 139 2.36 16.94 -1.85
N HIS A 140 3.37 17.31 -1.06
CA HIS A 140 4.67 17.74 -1.59
C HIS A 140 5.45 16.67 -2.38
N ASP A 141 5.11 15.40 -2.21
CA ASP A 141 5.71 14.26 -2.90
C ASP A 141 5.09 13.98 -4.28
N VAL A 142 3.96 14.62 -4.60
CA VAL A 142 3.31 14.50 -5.90
C VAL A 142 3.76 15.67 -6.80
N PRO A 143 4.26 15.41 -8.02
CA PRO A 143 4.80 16.43 -8.92
C PRO A 143 3.69 17.20 -9.67
N LEU A 144 2.60 17.53 -8.98
CA LEU A 144 1.48 18.33 -9.48
C LEU A 144 1.29 19.52 -8.56
N GLU A 145 1.03 20.67 -9.14
CA GLU A 145 0.75 21.91 -8.42
C GLU A 145 -0.75 22.22 -8.42
N GLY A 146 -1.17 23.09 -7.51
CA GLY A 146 -2.54 23.58 -7.42
C GLY A 146 -3.01 23.69 -5.99
N SER A 147 -3.80 24.73 -5.72
CA SER A 147 -4.47 24.95 -4.45
C SER A 147 -5.92 25.39 -4.67
N ARG A 148 -6.67 25.43 -3.58
CA ARG A 148 -8.05 25.90 -3.55
C ARG A 148 -8.32 26.68 -2.27
N THR A 149 -9.32 27.53 -2.35
CA THR A 149 -9.87 28.19 -1.17
C THR A 149 -10.86 27.28 -0.46
N VAL A 150 -10.69 27.12 0.84
CA VAL A 150 -11.61 26.40 1.72
C VAL A 150 -12.22 27.42 2.71
N PRO A 151 -13.55 27.60 2.72
CA PRO A 151 -14.19 28.52 3.63
C PRO A 151 -14.21 27.97 5.06
N PHE A 152 -13.71 28.76 6.00
CA PHE A 152 -13.82 28.55 7.44
C PHE A 152 -14.88 29.48 8.01
N THR A 153 -15.89 28.92 8.68
CA THR A 153 -16.98 29.68 9.29
C THR A 153 -17.15 29.28 10.76
N ARG A 154 -18.08 29.94 11.45
CA ARG A 154 -18.41 29.65 12.86
C ARG A 154 -18.89 28.20 13.07
N GLU A 155 -19.60 27.66 12.10
CA GLU A 155 -20.23 26.35 12.19
C GLU A 155 -19.57 25.38 11.23
N LEU A 156 -19.07 24.27 11.75
CA LEU A 156 -18.33 23.27 10.99
C LEU A 156 -18.97 21.90 11.18
N TYR A 157 -18.66 20.98 10.26
CA TYR A 157 -18.82 19.56 10.46
C TYR A 157 -17.45 18.89 10.54
N ILE A 158 -17.34 17.90 11.42
CA ILE A 158 -16.24 16.93 11.50
C ILE A 158 -16.82 15.51 11.43
N GLU A 159 -15.98 14.49 11.25
CA GLU A 159 -16.46 13.10 11.40
C GLU A 159 -16.88 12.84 12.84
N ARG A 160 -17.99 12.14 13.02
CA ARG A 160 -18.44 11.65 14.33
C ARG A 160 -17.36 10.83 15.05
N ASP A 161 -16.66 9.97 14.31
CA ASP A 161 -15.57 9.12 14.81
C ASP A 161 -14.29 9.90 15.18
N ASP A 162 -14.24 11.21 14.89
CA ASP A 162 -13.15 12.08 15.32
C ASP A 162 -13.36 12.71 16.70
N PHE A 163 -14.48 12.41 17.35
CA PHE A 163 -14.77 12.79 18.72
C PHE A 163 -15.03 11.58 19.63
N ALA A 164 -14.49 11.62 20.85
CA ALA A 164 -14.81 10.65 21.89
C ALA A 164 -14.89 11.34 23.26
N GLU A 165 -15.98 11.13 24.01
CA GLU A 165 -16.11 11.66 25.37
C GLU A 165 -15.12 11.01 26.33
N ASP A 166 -14.98 9.68 26.24
CA ASP A 166 -13.97 8.89 26.95
C ASP A 166 -12.96 8.33 25.93
N PRO A 167 -11.90 9.10 25.59
CA PRO A 167 -10.99 8.73 24.53
C PRO A 167 -10.12 7.53 24.94
N PRO A 168 -10.09 6.43 24.17
CA PRO A 168 -9.22 5.30 24.47
C PRO A 168 -7.74 5.68 24.36
N LYS A 169 -6.85 4.87 24.93
CA LYS A 169 -5.40 5.06 24.78
C LYS A 169 -5.03 5.10 23.30
N GLY A 170 -4.22 6.08 22.91
CA GLY A 170 -3.81 6.29 21.51
C GLY A 170 -4.82 7.08 20.66
N PHE A 171 -5.95 7.51 21.22
CA PHE A 171 -6.88 8.40 20.51
C PHE A 171 -6.33 9.84 20.50
N PHE A 172 -5.82 10.30 19.35
CA PHE A 172 -5.20 11.63 19.21
C PHE A 172 -6.14 12.73 18.72
N ARG A 173 -7.42 12.42 18.56
CA ARG A 173 -8.43 13.32 18.00
C ARG A 173 -9.15 14.11 19.10
N LEU A 174 -10.33 14.66 18.82
CA LEU A 174 -11.02 15.60 19.70
C LEU A 174 -11.72 14.89 20.87
N ALA A 175 -11.62 15.48 22.06
CA ALA A 175 -12.31 15.00 23.26
C ALA A 175 -12.57 16.19 24.19
N PRO A 176 -13.41 16.07 25.22
CA PRO A 176 -13.63 17.15 26.19
C PRO A 176 -12.31 17.69 26.76
N GLY A 177 -12.12 19.02 26.69
CA GLY A 177 -10.93 19.73 27.16
C GLY A 177 -9.67 19.52 26.31
N ARG A 178 -9.73 18.75 25.22
CA ARG A 178 -8.58 18.48 24.35
C ARG A 178 -8.59 19.33 23.09
N GLU A 179 -7.38 19.61 22.61
CA GLU A 179 -7.14 20.32 21.36
C GLU A 179 -6.88 19.36 20.19
N VAL A 180 -7.30 19.78 18.99
CA VAL A 180 -7.01 19.10 17.72
C VAL A 180 -6.75 20.13 16.64
N ARG A 181 -5.93 19.77 15.63
CA ARG A 181 -5.75 20.60 14.45
C ARG A 181 -6.81 20.28 13.41
N LEU A 182 -7.47 21.31 12.91
CA LEU A 182 -8.26 21.24 11.70
C LEU A 182 -7.32 21.32 10.50
N ARG A 183 -7.40 20.36 9.58
CA ARG A 183 -6.55 20.28 8.38
C ARG A 183 -6.63 21.60 7.60
N TYR A 184 -5.46 22.21 7.32
CA TYR A 184 -5.31 23.54 6.69
C TYR A 184 -5.94 24.73 7.45
N GLY A 185 -6.56 24.49 8.60
CA GLY A 185 -7.22 25.52 9.42
C GLY A 185 -6.52 25.75 10.75
N TYR A 186 -7.34 26.01 11.75
CA TYR A 186 -6.92 26.39 13.10
C TYR A 186 -6.80 25.18 14.04
N ILE A 187 -6.17 25.39 15.19
CA ILE A 187 -6.33 24.52 16.35
C ILE A 187 -7.63 24.90 17.07
N ILE A 188 -8.43 23.89 17.41
CA ILE A 188 -9.64 24.05 18.21
C ILE A 188 -9.56 23.23 19.49
N ARG A 189 -10.26 23.67 20.54
CA ARG A 189 -10.44 22.96 21.81
C ARG A 189 -11.92 22.70 22.06
N CYS A 190 -12.29 21.48 22.44
CA CYS A 190 -13.67 21.17 22.82
C CYS A 190 -13.93 21.62 24.26
N ASP A 191 -14.82 22.60 24.44
CA ASP A 191 -15.13 23.17 25.76
C ASP A 191 -16.44 22.59 26.32
N GLU A 192 -17.44 22.33 25.48
CA GLU A 192 -18.75 21.80 25.89
C GLU A 192 -19.29 20.77 24.88
N VAL A 193 -19.95 19.74 25.39
CA VAL A 193 -20.59 18.67 24.61
C VAL A 193 -22.09 18.77 24.78
N VAL A 194 -22.81 19.01 23.69
CA VAL A 194 -24.28 19.12 23.70
C VAL A 194 -24.88 17.78 23.28
N LYS A 195 -25.81 17.29 24.10
CA LYS A 195 -26.52 16.02 23.88
C LYS A 195 -28.00 16.22 23.67
N ASN A 196 -28.61 15.34 22.90
CA ASN A 196 -30.07 15.25 22.79
C ASN A 196 -30.69 14.56 24.03
N HIS A 197 -32.02 14.42 24.04
CA HIS A 197 -32.73 13.74 25.14
C HIS A 197 -32.40 12.25 25.27
N ALA A 198 -31.87 11.61 24.21
CA ALA A 198 -31.50 10.20 24.18
C ALA A 198 -30.05 9.98 24.67
N GLY A 199 -29.30 11.06 24.89
CA GLY A 199 -27.91 11.02 25.32
C GLY A 199 -26.90 11.04 24.16
N ASP A 200 -27.35 11.13 22.92
CA ASP A 200 -26.46 11.20 21.76
C ASP A 200 -25.82 12.57 21.64
N VAL A 201 -24.53 12.60 21.29
CA VAL A 201 -23.80 13.84 21.01
C VAL A 201 -24.25 14.41 19.67
N VAL A 202 -24.80 15.63 19.71
CA VAL A 202 -25.37 16.31 18.53
C VAL A 202 -24.59 17.56 18.13
N GLU A 203 -23.90 18.20 19.07
CA GLU A 203 -23.11 19.40 18.80
C GLU A 203 -21.94 19.50 19.78
N LEU A 204 -20.79 19.95 19.28
CA LEU A 204 -19.63 20.30 20.10
C LEU A 204 -19.44 21.81 20.07
N ARG A 205 -19.23 22.40 21.23
CA ARG A 205 -18.91 23.83 21.35
C ARG A 205 -17.43 23.94 21.66
N CYS A 206 -16.72 24.56 20.74
CA CYS A 206 -15.28 24.65 20.76
C CYS A 206 -14.84 26.11 20.78
N THR A 207 -13.63 26.36 21.27
CA THR A 207 -12.89 27.60 21.00
C THR A 207 -11.80 27.32 19.99
N TYR A 208 -11.39 28.34 19.23
CA TYR A 208 -10.23 28.27 18.33
C TYR A 208 -9.13 29.22 18.79
N ASP A 209 -7.90 28.93 18.37
CA ASP A 209 -6.74 29.80 18.57
C ASP A 209 -6.44 30.64 17.31
N PRO A 210 -6.62 31.98 17.34
CA PRO A 210 -6.36 32.85 16.19
C PRO A 210 -4.93 32.84 15.66
N GLU A 211 -3.94 32.51 16.48
CA GLU A 211 -2.51 32.53 16.12
C GLU A 211 -2.07 31.26 15.38
N THR A 212 -3.01 30.35 15.09
CA THR A 212 -2.74 29.02 14.53
C THR A 212 -3.27 28.83 13.11
N ARG A 213 -3.54 29.94 12.41
CA ARG A 213 -4.06 29.96 11.03
C ARG A 213 -3.12 29.23 10.07
N GLY A 214 -3.68 28.44 9.15
CA GLY A 214 -2.94 27.90 7.99
C GLY A 214 -2.02 26.74 8.30
N GLY A 215 -2.24 26.02 9.40
CA GLY A 215 -1.51 24.78 9.70
C GLY A 215 -0.10 24.95 10.26
N THR A 216 0.34 26.17 10.56
CA THR A 216 1.55 26.47 11.36
C THR A 216 1.18 27.20 12.64
N THR A 217 1.97 26.99 13.69
CA THR A 217 1.82 27.61 15.02
C THR A 217 3.03 28.50 15.23
N ALA A 218 2.82 29.81 15.39
CA ALA A 218 3.92 30.78 15.51
C ALA A 218 4.82 30.53 16.74
N ASP A 219 4.27 29.90 17.77
CA ASP A 219 4.94 29.56 19.02
C ASP A 219 5.48 28.12 19.10
N GLY A 220 5.38 27.34 18.02
CA GLY A 220 5.85 25.96 17.95
C GLY A 220 4.99 24.95 18.70
N ARG A 221 3.80 25.31 19.22
CA ARG A 221 2.86 24.35 19.83
C ARG A 221 2.47 23.28 18.81
N THR A 222 2.57 22.02 19.20
CA THR A 222 2.14 20.88 18.39
C THR A 222 0.99 20.15 19.08
N VAL A 223 -0.07 19.87 18.31
CA VAL A 223 -1.17 19.02 18.76
C VAL A 223 -1.01 17.63 18.17
N ARG A 224 -1.42 16.60 18.92
CA ARG A 224 -1.13 15.21 18.57
C ARG A 224 -1.92 14.68 17.38
N GLY A 225 -3.04 15.32 17.01
CA GLY A 225 -3.91 14.88 15.93
C GLY A 225 -4.32 16.00 15.00
N THR A 226 -4.50 15.65 13.73
CA THR A 226 -5.12 16.50 12.70
C THR A 226 -6.33 15.77 12.12
N ILE A 227 -7.46 16.45 12.04
CA ILE A 227 -8.71 15.94 11.49
C ILE A 227 -9.18 16.82 10.33
N HIS A 228 -9.92 16.23 9.38
CA HIS A 228 -10.56 16.99 8.31
C HIS A 228 -11.91 17.53 8.80
N TRP A 229 -12.42 18.51 8.07
CA TRP A 229 -13.62 19.25 8.43
C TRP A 229 -14.18 19.95 7.19
N VAL A 230 -15.41 20.41 7.28
CA VAL A 230 -16.04 21.27 6.26
C VAL A 230 -16.88 22.35 6.94
N SER A 231 -17.04 23.50 6.30
CA SER A 231 -18.00 24.51 6.76
C SER A 231 -19.43 23.96 6.69
N ALA A 232 -20.21 24.16 7.74
CA ALA A 232 -21.61 23.72 7.78
C ALA A 232 -22.53 24.63 6.94
N THR A 233 -22.12 25.87 6.69
CA THR A 233 -22.90 26.87 5.95
C THR A 233 -22.53 26.93 4.47
N GLU A 234 -21.26 26.68 4.14
CA GLU A 234 -20.73 26.75 2.77
C GLU A 234 -20.46 25.36 2.16
N GLY A 235 -20.48 24.31 2.99
CA GLY A 235 -20.33 22.93 2.55
C GLY A 235 -21.47 22.47 1.66
N VAL A 236 -21.16 21.61 0.70
CA VAL A 236 -22.11 21.08 -0.28
C VAL A 236 -22.65 19.75 0.23
N PRO A 237 -23.98 19.59 0.37
CA PRO A 237 -24.58 18.30 0.69
C PRO A 237 -24.20 17.26 -0.37
N VAL A 238 -23.78 16.07 0.08
CA VAL A 238 -23.26 15.03 -0.80
C VAL A 238 -23.76 13.66 -0.39
N GLU A 239 -24.17 12.86 -1.37
CA GLU A 239 -24.37 11.42 -1.18
C GLU A 239 -23.04 10.69 -1.39
N VAL A 240 -22.62 9.93 -0.39
CA VAL A 240 -21.38 9.14 -0.45
C VAL A 240 -21.73 7.66 -0.36
N ARG A 241 -21.39 6.92 -1.42
CA ARG A 241 -21.60 5.48 -1.54
C ARG A 241 -20.33 4.74 -1.17
N LEU A 242 -20.31 4.18 0.03
CA LEU A 242 -19.18 3.44 0.59
C LEU A 242 -19.28 1.97 0.19
N TYR A 243 -18.53 1.59 -0.83
CA TYR A 243 -18.46 0.20 -1.26
C TYR A 243 -17.44 -0.59 -0.44
N ASP A 244 -17.75 -1.87 -0.23
CA ASP A 244 -16.84 -2.88 0.31
C ASP A 244 -16.82 -4.11 -0.63
N ARG A 245 -16.26 -5.22 -0.17
CA ARG A 245 -16.27 -6.52 -0.82
C ARG A 245 -17.71 -7.02 -0.94
N LEU A 246 -18.06 -7.62 -2.08
CA LEU A 246 -19.41 -8.13 -2.33
C LEU A 246 -19.71 -9.40 -1.52
N PHE A 247 -18.68 -10.20 -1.23
CA PHE A 247 -18.79 -11.42 -0.43
C PHE A 247 -17.97 -11.33 0.86
N THR A 248 -18.41 -12.04 1.89
CA THR A 248 -17.76 -12.08 3.22
C THR A 248 -16.61 -13.10 3.30
N VAL A 249 -16.54 -14.04 2.35
CA VAL A 249 -15.52 -15.10 2.29
C VAL A 249 -14.63 -14.95 1.05
N PRO A 250 -13.34 -15.35 1.12
CA PRO A 250 -12.42 -15.26 -0.02
C PRO A 250 -12.87 -16.08 -1.23
N ASP A 251 -13.38 -17.29 -1.01
CA ASP A 251 -13.94 -18.13 -2.06
C ASP A 251 -15.42 -18.44 -1.78
N PRO A 252 -16.36 -17.65 -2.32
CA PRO A 252 -17.79 -17.88 -2.15
C PRO A 252 -18.30 -19.09 -2.95
N GLU A 253 -17.42 -19.76 -3.70
CA GLU A 253 -17.73 -20.93 -4.53
C GLU A 253 -17.12 -22.22 -3.98
N ALA A 254 -16.43 -22.20 -2.83
CA ALA A 254 -15.72 -23.35 -2.28
C ALA A 254 -16.63 -24.42 -1.64
N ASP A 255 -17.80 -24.03 -1.13
CA ASP A 255 -18.76 -24.94 -0.50
C ASP A 255 -19.83 -25.36 -1.54
N GLU A 256 -19.81 -26.63 -1.95
CA GLU A 256 -20.73 -27.16 -2.96
C GLU A 256 -22.17 -27.34 -2.45
N GLU A 257 -22.36 -27.41 -1.12
CA GLU A 257 -23.67 -27.61 -0.49
C GLU A 257 -24.40 -26.30 -0.24
N LYS A 258 -23.68 -25.16 -0.26
CA LYS A 258 -24.25 -23.84 0.00
C LYS A 258 -24.37 -22.98 -1.24
N SER A 259 -25.37 -22.11 -1.24
CA SER A 259 -25.49 -21.10 -2.27
C SER A 259 -24.46 -19.99 -2.01
N PHE A 260 -23.71 -19.59 -3.05
CA PHE A 260 -22.78 -18.46 -2.96
C PHE A 260 -23.45 -17.14 -2.50
N LEU A 261 -24.77 -17.03 -2.69
CA LEU A 261 -25.58 -15.88 -2.25
C LEU A 261 -25.66 -15.76 -0.72
N GLU A 262 -25.48 -16.86 0.02
CA GLU A 262 -25.45 -16.86 1.49
C GLU A 262 -24.23 -16.12 2.04
N PHE A 263 -23.19 -15.95 1.22
CA PHE A 263 -21.98 -15.23 1.59
C PHE A 263 -21.99 -13.77 1.15
N LEU A 264 -23.12 -13.23 0.68
CA LEU A 264 -23.22 -11.81 0.35
C LEU A 264 -22.95 -10.94 1.57
N ASN A 265 -22.14 -9.91 1.38
CA ASN A 265 -21.86 -8.93 2.40
C ASN A 265 -23.01 -7.90 2.47
N PRO A 266 -23.79 -7.85 3.57
CA PRO A 266 -24.86 -6.87 3.73
C PRO A 266 -24.32 -5.43 3.73
N ASP A 267 -23.07 -5.25 4.15
CA ASP A 267 -22.38 -3.96 4.20
C ASP A 267 -21.57 -3.67 2.92
N SER A 268 -21.80 -4.43 1.84
CA SER A 268 -21.12 -4.23 0.54
C SER A 268 -21.37 -2.84 -0.08
N LEU A 269 -22.45 -2.17 0.35
CA LEU A 269 -22.76 -0.79 0.04
C LEU A 269 -23.42 -0.14 1.25
N VAL A 270 -22.78 0.90 1.79
CA VAL A 270 -23.39 1.81 2.78
C VAL A 270 -23.51 3.19 2.14
N VAL A 271 -24.73 3.72 2.09
CA VAL A 271 -24.99 5.08 1.59
C VAL A 271 -25.05 6.04 2.78
N ARG A 272 -24.30 7.13 2.69
CA ARG A 272 -24.24 8.19 3.71
C ARG A 272 -24.55 9.54 3.09
N GLN A 273 -25.17 10.41 3.89
CA GLN A 273 -25.39 11.81 3.54
C GLN A 273 -24.40 12.63 4.34
N GLY A 274 -23.51 13.32 3.64
CA GLY A 274 -22.42 14.08 4.21
C GLY A 274 -22.33 15.48 3.64
N TYR A 275 -21.18 16.12 3.87
CA TYR A 275 -20.87 17.44 3.36
C TYR A 275 -19.46 17.44 2.77
N ILE A 276 -19.28 18.07 1.61
CA ILE A 276 -17.99 18.24 0.93
C ILE A 276 -17.66 19.72 0.76
N GLU A 277 -16.38 20.07 0.75
CA GLU A 277 -15.97 21.45 0.49
C GLU A 277 -16.47 21.97 -0.89
N PRO A 278 -16.77 23.27 -1.03
CA PRO A 278 -17.45 23.81 -2.22
C PRO A 278 -16.60 23.86 -3.49
N SER A 279 -15.27 23.69 -3.38
CA SER A 279 -14.34 23.69 -4.53
C SER A 279 -14.77 22.70 -5.62
N VAL A 280 -15.34 21.56 -5.20
CA VAL A 280 -15.80 20.48 -6.09
C VAL A 280 -16.96 20.86 -7.00
N ARG A 281 -17.63 22.00 -6.78
CA ARG A 281 -18.66 22.50 -7.72
C ARG A 281 -18.03 23.07 -8.99
N GLY A 282 -16.87 23.72 -8.87
CA GLY A 282 -16.26 24.52 -9.93
C GLY A 282 -15.20 23.79 -10.76
N ASP A 283 -14.72 22.65 -10.30
CA ASP A 283 -13.68 21.89 -11.01
C ASP A 283 -14.25 20.75 -11.87
N ASP A 284 -13.40 20.16 -12.70
CA ASP A 284 -13.74 19.06 -13.62
C ASP A 284 -13.04 17.74 -13.26
N TYR A 285 -12.57 17.60 -12.03
CA TYR A 285 -11.90 16.37 -11.62
C TYR A 285 -12.92 15.23 -11.47
N ALA A 286 -12.60 14.09 -12.08
CA ALA A 286 -13.41 12.88 -11.95
C ALA A 286 -13.14 12.16 -10.62
N HIS A 287 -11.88 12.15 -10.20
CA HIS A 287 -11.39 11.43 -9.01
C HIS A 287 -10.87 12.41 -7.97
N TYR A 288 -11.10 12.09 -6.71
CA TYR A 288 -10.56 12.81 -5.57
C TYR A 288 -10.03 11.83 -4.53
N GLN A 289 -9.05 12.26 -3.77
CA GLN A 289 -8.82 11.69 -2.46
C GLN A 289 -9.58 12.53 -1.44
N PHE A 290 -10.53 11.92 -0.73
CA PHE A 290 -11.09 12.55 0.46
C PHE A 290 -10.10 12.34 1.59
N GLU A 291 -9.59 13.44 2.15
CA GLU A 291 -8.56 13.44 3.17
C GLU A 291 -8.91 12.46 4.30
N ARG A 292 -7.97 11.58 4.65
CA ARG A 292 -8.10 10.51 5.67
C ARG A 292 -9.13 9.39 5.40
N LEU A 293 -9.97 9.50 4.37
CA LEU A 293 -11.03 8.53 4.11
C LEU A 293 -10.66 7.52 3.01
N GLY A 294 -10.24 8.01 1.84
CA GLY A 294 -10.02 7.15 0.68
C GLY A 294 -10.07 7.90 -0.63
N TYR A 295 -10.10 7.14 -1.73
CA TYR A 295 -10.28 7.68 -3.06
C TYR A 295 -11.72 7.48 -3.51
N PHE A 296 -12.25 8.50 -4.17
CA PHE A 296 -13.63 8.61 -4.59
C PHE A 296 -13.71 9.08 -6.03
N VAL A 297 -14.76 8.65 -6.73
CA VAL A 297 -15.09 9.10 -8.08
C VAL A 297 -16.48 9.72 -8.09
N ARG A 298 -16.67 10.79 -8.86
CA ARG A 298 -17.98 11.40 -9.09
C ARG A 298 -18.85 10.42 -9.88
N ASP A 299 -20.01 10.06 -9.35
CA ASP A 299 -20.97 9.20 -10.03
C ASP A 299 -21.91 10.05 -10.91
N PRO A 300 -22.26 9.57 -12.13
CA PRO A 300 -23.17 10.28 -13.02
C PRO A 300 -24.59 10.45 -12.49
N ASP A 301 -25.00 9.73 -11.44
CA ASP A 301 -26.31 9.92 -10.80
C ASP A 301 -26.42 11.28 -10.10
N GLY A 302 -25.30 11.95 -9.81
CA GLY A 302 -25.27 13.24 -9.12
C GLY A 302 -25.24 14.45 -10.04
N THR A 303 -25.39 15.63 -9.43
CA THR A 303 -25.17 16.93 -10.10
C THR A 303 -24.01 17.68 -9.46
N ARG A 304 -23.71 18.90 -9.91
CA ARG A 304 -22.71 19.75 -9.23
C ARG A 304 -23.21 20.24 -7.87
N ASP A 305 -24.50 20.53 -7.74
CA ASP A 305 -25.08 21.07 -6.50
C ASP A 305 -25.47 20.01 -5.48
N ALA A 306 -25.75 18.79 -5.95
CA ALA A 306 -25.99 17.59 -5.16
C ALA A 306 -25.16 16.43 -5.73
N PRO A 307 -23.83 16.44 -5.50
CA PRO A 307 -22.96 15.41 -6.03
C PRO A 307 -23.18 14.06 -5.35
N VAL A 308 -22.92 13.01 -6.12
CA VAL A 308 -22.86 11.63 -5.65
C VAL A 308 -21.44 11.14 -5.86
N PHE A 309 -20.83 10.59 -4.82
CA PHE A 309 -19.48 10.04 -4.90
C PHE A 309 -19.45 8.56 -4.51
N ASN A 310 -18.80 7.76 -5.36
CA ASN A 310 -18.51 6.36 -5.08
C ASN A 310 -17.12 6.23 -4.46
N ARG A 311 -16.99 5.52 -3.33
CA ARG A 311 -15.67 5.14 -2.82
C ARG A 311 -15.04 4.10 -3.75
N THR A 312 -13.98 4.48 -4.45
CA THR A 312 -13.19 3.56 -5.25
C THR A 312 -12.47 2.57 -4.36
N VAL A 313 -11.72 3.08 -3.37
CA VAL A 313 -10.90 2.30 -2.46
C VAL A 313 -10.58 3.11 -1.20
N THR A 314 -10.44 2.45 -0.05
CA THR A 314 -9.99 3.08 1.21
C THR A 314 -8.51 3.46 1.15
N LEU A 315 -8.04 4.32 2.06
CA LEU A 315 -6.61 4.50 2.27
C LEU A 315 -5.99 3.21 2.87
N ARG A 316 -4.67 3.10 2.81
CA ARG A 316 -3.96 1.98 3.45
C ARG A 316 -4.10 2.10 4.97
N ASP A 317 -4.77 1.12 5.58
CA ASP A 317 -4.95 1.09 7.02
C ASP A 317 -3.66 0.59 7.70
N THR A 318 -2.88 1.50 8.27
CA THR A 318 -1.68 1.19 9.05
C THR A 318 -2.00 0.90 10.52
N TRP A 319 -3.21 1.24 11.00
CA TRP A 319 -3.58 1.18 12.43
C TRP A 319 -4.42 -0.04 12.81
N ALA A 320 -5.14 -0.69 11.89
CA ALA A 320 -5.90 -1.92 12.17
C ALA A 320 -5.06 -3.08 12.76
N LYS A 321 -3.72 -3.01 12.67
CA LYS A 321 -2.81 -3.94 13.36
C LYS A 321 -2.64 -3.69 14.87
N GLN A 322 -3.07 -2.55 15.41
CA GLN A 322 -2.79 -2.14 16.80
C GLN A 322 -3.99 -2.27 17.77
N THR A 323 -5.24 -2.35 17.31
CA THR A 323 -6.43 -2.25 18.19
C THR A 323 -7.07 -3.59 18.56
N GLN A 324 -6.52 -4.73 18.15
CA GLN A 324 -6.91 -6.02 18.74
C GLN A 324 -6.22 -6.20 20.11
N THR A 325 -6.72 -5.51 21.12
CA THR A 325 -6.49 -5.84 22.53
C THR A 325 -7.33 -7.08 22.86
N ALA A 326 -6.64 -8.18 23.19
CA ALA A 326 -7.22 -9.48 23.50
C ALA A 326 -8.05 -9.47 24.80
N PRO A 327 -9.09 -10.31 24.93
CA PRO A 327 -9.48 -10.87 26.21
C PRO A 327 -8.38 -11.81 26.74
N ALA A 328 -8.34 -11.97 28.06
CA ALA A 328 -7.28 -12.59 28.84
C ALA A 328 -6.75 -13.95 28.32
N SER A 329 -5.45 -14.12 28.57
CA SER A 329 -4.55 -15.20 28.19
C SER A 329 -4.95 -16.59 28.68
N ASP A 330 -4.78 -17.58 27.80
CA ASP A 330 -4.09 -18.82 28.17
C ASP A 330 -3.04 -19.16 27.11
N GLY A 331 -1.86 -19.55 27.59
CA GLY A 331 -0.55 -19.30 26.97
C GLY A 331 -0.26 -19.93 25.61
N ARG A 332 0.34 -19.13 24.71
CA ARG A 332 1.20 -19.52 23.57
C ARG A 332 2.26 -18.43 23.29
N PRO A 333 3.41 -18.76 22.66
CA PRO A 333 4.59 -17.90 22.59
C PRO A 333 4.49 -16.72 21.61
N GLN A 334 5.41 -15.77 21.78
CA GLN A 334 5.55 -14.46 21.13
C GLN A 334 5.39 -14.46 19.59
N ARG A 335 4.66 -13.47 19.06
CA ARG A 335 4.45 -13.22 17.61
C ARG A 335 5.68 -12.58 16.95
N GLU A 336 6.20 -13.23 15.92
CA GLU A 336 7.09 -12.64 14.91
C GLU A 336 6.30 -11.77 13.89
N LYS A 337 7.00 -10.84 13.23
CA LYS A 337 6.47 -9.95 12.18
C LYS A 337 5.93 -10.78 10.99
N PRO A 338 4.82 -10.36 10.34
CA PRO A 338 4.17 -11.20 9.33
C PRO A 338 5.01 -11.31 8.04
N LYS A 339 5.35 -12.55 7.68
CA LYS A 339 5.86 -12.96 6.36
C LYS A 339 4.72 -13.03 5.32
N PRO A 340 5.02 -13.07 4.01
CA PRO A 340 4.02 -13.06 2.94
C PRO A 340 3.17 -14.35 2.93
N VAL A 341 1.85 -14.23 3.07
CA VAL A 341 0.93 -15.34 3.39
C VAL A 341 0.54 -16.22 2.17
N GLN A 342 0.82 -15.80 0.93
CA GLN A 342 0.35 -16.51 -0.28
C GLN A 342 1.20 -17.71 -0.71
N GLN A 343 2.50 -17.75 -0.39
CA GLN A 343 3.37 -18.90 -0.69
C GLN A 343 3.31 -19.97 0.42
N GLU A 344 3.22 -19.55 1.68
CA GLU A 344 3.20 -20.44 2.85
C GLU A 344 2.04 -21.45 2.81
N GLY A 345 0.86 -21.09 2.28
CA GLY A 345 -0.31 -21.99 2.23
C GLY A 345 -0.14 -23.16 1.25
N THR A 346 0.41 -22.90 0.06
CA THR A 346 0.67 -23.93 -0.96
C THR A 346 1.86 -24.81 -0.60
N GLU A 347 2.91 -24.23 -0.02
CA GLU A 347 4.12 -24.96 0.35
C GLU A 347 3.88 -25.83 1.61
N ARG A 348 3.02 -25.36 2.53
CA ARG A 348 2.58 -26.15 3.69
C ARG A 348 1.68 -27.32 3.31
N ALA A 349 0.80 -27.13 2.32
CA ALA A 349 0.01 -28.25 1.76
C ALA A 349 0.92 -29.28 1.04
N ALA A 350 1.98 -28.85 0.36
CA ALA A 350 2.96 -29.75 -0.23
C ALA A 350 3.74 -30.55 0.83
N LEU A 351 4.15 -29.90 1.92
CA LEU A 351 4.77 -30.54 3.08
C LEU A 351 3.85 -31.59 3.76
N GLU A 352 2.57 -31.27 3.89
CA GLU A 352 1.54 -32.17 4.44
C GLU A 352 1.20 -33.34 3.51
N ALA A 353 1.50 -33.23 2.21
CA ALA A 353 1.31 -34.28 1.22
C ALA A 353 2.51 -35.24 1.08
N LEU A 354 3.66 -34.93 1.69
CA LEU A 354 4.84 -35.80 1.68
C LEU A 354 4.56 -37.13 2.40
N ASP A 355 5.22 -38.20 1.98
CA ASP A 355 5.19 -39.45 2.74
C ASP A 355 5.82 -39.29 4.15
N PRO A 356 5.47 -40.16 5.11
CA PRO A 356 5.93 -40.02 6.49
C PRO A 356 7.46 -40.05 6.67
N GLU A 357 8.17 -40.82 5.85
CA GLU A 357 9.63 -40.95 5.92
C GLU A 357 10.31 -39.64 5.46
N ARG A 358 9.82 -39.09 4.34
CA ARG A 358 10.30 -37.83 3.80
C ARG A 358 9.98 -36.65 4.71
N ARG A 359 8.79 -36.63 5.32
CA ARG A 359 8.42 -35.59 6.29
C ARG A 359 9.29 -35.61 7.53
N ALA A 360 9.65 -36.79 8.04
CA ALA A 360 10.58 -36.92 9.16
C ALA A 360 11.98 -36.40 8.80
N ALA A 361 12.47 -36.68 7.59
CA ALA A 361 13.74 -36.15 7.11
C ALA A 361 13.73 -34.61 6.99
N VAL A 362 12.66 -34.01 6.48
CA VAL A 362 12.49 -32.55 6.40
C VAL A 362 12.45 -31.91 7.79
N ALA A 363 11.70 -32.48 8.73
CA ALA A 363 11.62 -31.97 10.09
C ALA A 363 12.98 -32.02 10.81
N GLU A 364 13.75 -33.09 10.61
CA GLU A 364 15.09 -33.20 11.17
C GLU A 364 16.05 -32.17 10.54
N PHE A 365 15.99 -31.97 9.22
CA PHE A 365 16.79 -30.96 8.53
C PHE A 365 16.48 -29.54 9.04
N ALA A 366 15.19 -29.20 9.19
CA ALA A 366 14.74 -27.93 9.75
C ALA A 366 15.27 -27.72 11.18
N ARG A 367 15.23 -28.77 12.00
CA ARG A 367 15.70 -28.76 13.38
C ARG A 367 17.22 -28.56 13.48
N VAL A 368 18.00 -29.26 12.66
CA VAL A 368 19.48 -29.18 12.65
C VAL A 368 19.95 -27.77 12.28
N TRP A 369 19.30 -27.16 11.28
CA TRP A 369 19.73 -25.87 10.73
C TRP A 369 18.96 -24.66 11.28
N HIS A 370 18.02 -24.87 12.20
CA HIS A 370 17.19 -23.83 12.82
C HIS A 370 16.44 -22.93 11.82
N ILE A 371 15.90 -23.56 10.77
CA ILE A 371 15.04 -22.97 9.74
C ILE A 371 13.63 -23.54 9.84
N ASP A 372 12.63 -22.92 9.21
CA ASP A 372 11.27 -23.45 9.19
C ASP A 372 11.12 -24.68 8.26
N GLU A 373 10.18 -25.57 8.59
CA GLU A 373 9.98 -26.85 7.87
C GLU A 373 9.57 -26.66 6.40
N VAL A 374 8.90 -25.56 6.09
CA VAL A 374 8.52 -25.22 4.71
C VAL A 374 9.77 -24.89 3.89
N THR A 375 10.63 -24.03 4.43
CA THR A 375 11.92 -23.69 3.82
C THR A 375 12.83 -24.92 3.71
N ALA A 376 12.85 -25.78 4.73
CA ALA A 376 13.59 -27.04 4.71
C ALA A 376 13.09 -28.01 3.62
N GLU A 377 11.77 -28.10 3.40
CA GLU A 377 11.21 -28.90 2.31
C GLU A 377 11.70 -28.42 0.96
N ILE A 378 11.64 -27.11 0.70
CA ILE A 378 12.07 -26.52 -0.57
C ILE A 378 13.56 -26.77 -0.81
N ILE A 379 14.40 -26.59 0.21
CA ILE A 379 15.86 -26.80 0.11
C ILE A 379 16.18 -28.27 -0.14
N THR A 380 15.52 -29.18 0.57
CA THR A 380 15.81 -30.61 0.45
C THR A 380 15.17 -31.23 -0.80
N ARG A 381 14.24 -30.54 -1.48
CA ARG A 381 13.49 -31.04 -2.64
C ARG A 381 14.37 -31.59 -3.75
N THR A 382 15.56 -31.01 -3.95
CA THR A 382 16.55 -31.55 -4.88
C THR A 382 17.90 -31.77 -4.19
N PRO A 383 18.65 -32.84 -4.54
CA PRO A 383 19.99 -33.07 -3.99
C PRO A 383 20.97 -31.92 -4.29
N ALA A 384 20.77 -31.16 -5.37
CA ALA A 384 21.65 -30.04 -5.72
C ALA A 384 21.48 -28.87 -4.75
N THR A 385 20.24 -28.48 -4.46
CA THR A 385 19.92 -27.40 -3.51
C THR A 385 20.32 -27.76 -2.08
N GLU A 386 20.08 -29.01 -1.67
CA GLU A 386 20.46 -29.52 -0.34
C GLU A 386 21.98 -29.50 -0.15
N ARG A 387 22.74 -29.96 -1.16
CA ARG A 387 24.21 -29.93 -1.14
C ARG A 387 24.75 -28.51 -1.08
N LEU A 388 24.23 -27.61 -1.91
CA LEU A 388 24.66 -26.21 -1.92
C LEU A 388 24.43 -25.57 -0.55
N PHE A 389 23.23 -25.69 0.00
CA PHE A 389 22.91 -25.15 1.31
C PHE A 389 23.83 -25.71 2.40
N THR A 390 23.95 -27.05 2.48
CA THR A 390 24.74 -27.71 3.51
C THR A 390 26.21 -27.29 3.45
N ALA A 391 26.80 -27.28 2.25
CA ALA A 391 28.18 -26.88 2.06
C ALA A 391 28.38 -25.38 2.37
N THR A 392 27.48 -24.50 1.94
CA THR A 392 27.57 -23.06 2.22
C THR A 392 27.52 -22.76 3.72
N VAL A 393 26.68 -23.46 4.48
CA VAL A 393 26.62 -23.27 5.94
C VAL A 393 27.85 -23.89 6.63
N GLN A 394 28.38 -25.01 6.12
CA GLN A 394 29.64 -25.59 6.62
C GLN A 394 30.85 -24.66 6.40
N GLU A 395 30.84 -23.85 5.36
CA GLU A 395 31.81 -22.78 5.10
C GLU A 395 31.61 -21.54 6.03
N GLY A 396 30.69 -21.64 6.99
CA GLY A 396 30.47 -20.66 8.05
C GLY A 396 29.51 -19.53 7.67
N ALA A 397 28.63 -19.72 6.68
CA ALA A 397 27.55 -18.79 6.40
C ALA A 397 26.39 -18.96 7.40
N ASN A 398 25.67 -17.88 7.67
CA ASN A 398 24.46 -17.93 8.48
C ASN A 398 23.37 -18.78 7.81
N ALA A 399 22.92 -19.85 8.49
CA ALA A 399 21.95 -20.81 7.95
C ALA A 399 20.63 -20.17 7.51
N ARG A 400 20.13 -19.18 8.25
CA ARG A 400 18.87 -18.49 7.90
C ARG A 400 19.03 -17.57 6.71
N LEU A 401 20.16 -16.86 6.64
CA LEU A 401 20.47 -16.00 5.51
C LEU A 401 20.67 -16.84 4.23
N ALA A 402 21.42 -17.93 4.33
CA ALA A 402 21.61 -18.88 3.22
C ALA A 402 20.29 -19.46 2.73
N ALA A 403 19.42 -19.90 3.65
CA ALA A 403 18.11 -20.43 3.30
C ALA A 403 17.25 -19.39 2.57
N ASN A 404 17.19 -18.16 3.08
CA ASN A 404 16.43 -17.08 2.45
C ASN A 404 16.92 -16.77 1.04
N TRP A 405 18.23 -16.67 0.84
CA TRP A 405 18.81 -16.34 -0.46
C TRP A 405 18.69 -17.48 -1.47
N ILE A 406 18.85 -18.74 -1.03
CA ILE A 406 18.69 -19.92 -1.89
C ILE A 406 17.24 -20.12 -2.33
N VAL A 407 16.27 -19.84 -1.46
CA VAL A 407 14.84 -20.03 -1.78
C VAL A 407 14.27 -18.85 -2.57
N ASN A 408 14.65 -17.61 -2.24
CA ASN A 408 13.96 -16.43 -2.76
C ASN A 408 14.70 -15.67 -3.86
N GLU A 409 16.04 -15.66 -3.83
CA GLU A 409 16.84 -14.80 -4.72
C GLU A 409 17.60 -15.59 -5.78
N LEU A 410 18.22 -16.72 -5.41
CA LEU A 410 18.96 -17.57 -6.34
C LEU A 410 18.12 -18.08 -7.53
N PRO A 411 16.87 -18.55 -7.36
CA PRO A 411 16.07 -19.03 -8.48
C PRO A 411 15.73 -17.94 -9.51
N ARG A 412 15.71 -16.67 -9.07
CA ARG A 412 15.45 -15.53 -9.97
C ARG A 412 16.62 -15.28 -10.92
N GLU A 413 17.84 -15.57 -10.47
CA GLU A 413 19.06 -15.35 -11.25
C GLU A 413 19.47 -16.57 -12.07
N THR A 414 19.18 -17.79 -11.58
CA THR A 414 19.49 -19.03 -12.32
C THR A 414 18.49 -19.30 -13.45
N GLY A 415 17.24 -18.84 -13.32
CA GLY A 415 16.18 -19.16 -14.29
C GLY A 415 16.04 -20.68 -14.47
N ASP A 416 16.12 -21.15 -15.72
CA ASP A 416 16.08 -22.58 -16.06
C ASP A 416 17.44 -23.29 -15.91
N THR A 417 18.50 -22.58 -15.54
CA THR A 417 19.85 -23.15 -15.40
C THR A 417 19.90 -24.05 -14.17
N PRO A 418 20.23 -25.35 -14.32
CA PRO A 418 20.41 -26.25 -13.20
C PRO A 418 21.50 -25.78 -12.23
N LEU A 419 21.31 -25.97 -10.93
CA LEU A 419 22.27 -25.55 -9.90
C LEU A 419 23.63 -26.24 -9.99
N ASP A 420 23.77 -27.33 -10.75
CA ASP A 420 25.06 -27.97 -11.02
C ASP A 420 25.83 -27.32 -12.20
N GLN A 421 25.23 -26.34 -12.88
CA GLN A 421 25.80 -25.61 -14.01
C GLN A 421 26.08 -24.13 -13.70
N VAL A 422 25.80 -23.68 -12.46
CA VAL A 422 26.15 -22.32 -12.04
C VAL A 422 27.67 -22.19 -11.88
N ALA A 423 28.18 -20.98 -12.14
CA ALA A 423 29.62 -20.74 -12.19
C ALA A 423 30.29 -20.59 -10.80
N PHE A 424 29.53 -20.71 -9.71
CA PHE A 424 30.04 -20.56 -8.35
C PHE A 424 29.94 -21.83 -7.50
N ASP A 425 30.80 -21.92 -6.49
CA ASP A 425 30.80 -22.99 -5.49
C ASP A 425 30.31 -22.54 -4.10
N ALA A 426 30.14 -23.49 -3.18
CA ALA A 426 29.65 -23.21 -1.85
C ALA A 426 30.54 -22.24 -1.04
N PRO A 427 31.89 -22.32 -1.08
CA PRO A 427 32.78 -21.32 -0.49
C PRO A 427 32.55 -19.91 -1.04
N GLN A 428 32.43 -19.75 -2.35
CA GLN A 428 32.16 -18.46 -2.98
C GLN A 428 30.80 -17.90 -2.56
N PHE A 429 29.77 -18.74 -2.51
CA PHE A 429 28.44 -18.31 -2.04
C PHE A 429 28.46 -17.95 -0.55
N ALA A 430 29.18 -18.69 0.28
CA ALA A 430 29.34 -18.37 1.71
C ALA A 430 30.09 -17.04 1.92
N ALA A 431 31.14 -16.78 1.13
CA ALA A 431 31.83 -15.50 1.14
C ALA A 431 30.90 -14.34 0.76
N PHE A 432 30.07 -14.52 -0.27
CA PHE A 432 29.06 -13.54 -0.67
C PHE A 432 28.06 -13.24 0.46
N LEU A 433 27.53 -14.27 1.13
CA LEU A 433 26.57 -14.08 2.22
C LEU A 433 27.19 -13.37 3.42
N LYS A 434 28.47 -13.60 3.73
CA LYS A 434 29.19 -12.89 4.79
C LYS A 434 29.29 -11.38 4.51
N LEU A 435 29.45 -10.98 3.26
CA LEU A 435 29.48 -9.56 2.88
C LEU A 435 28.14 -8.87 3.12
N ILE A 436 27.02 -9.59 2.94
CA ILE A 436 25.68 -9.10 3.29
C ILE A 436 25.51 -9.03 4.81
N GLU A 437 25.91 -10.09 5.54
CA GLU A 437 25.81 -10.15 7.00
C GLU A 437 26.61 -9.04 7.67
N ASN A 438 27.77 -8.69 7.11
CA ASN A 438 28.63 -7.59 7.58
C ASN A 438 28.15 -6.20 7.16
N ASN A 439 27.05 -6.09 6.39
CA ASN A 439 26.57 -4.82 5.80
C ASN A 439 27.62 -4.14 4.90
N GLU A 440 28.45 -4.92 4.21
CA GLU A 440 29.40 -4.40 3.21
C GLU A 440 28.72 -4.10 1.87
N VAL A 441 27.53 -4.64 1.64
CA VAL A 441 26.67 -4.38 0.48
C VAL A 441 25.21 -4.29 0.90
N ASN A 442 24.43 -3.44 0.22
CA ASN A 442 22.99 -3.35 0.39
C ASN A 442 22.25 -4.40 -0.47
N SER A 443 20.93 -4.55 -0.28
CA SER A 443 20.12 -5.56 -0.98
C SER A 443 20.03 -5.37 -2.51
N SER A 444 20.33 -4.19 -3.05
CA SER A 444 20.39 -3.98 -4.50
C SER A 444 21.73 -4.45 -5.07
N ALA A 445 22.82 -3.98 -4.46
CA ALA A 445 24.18 -4.38 -4.79
C ALA A 445 24.37 -5.90 -4.65
N ALA A 446 23.82 -6.50 -3.60
CA ALA A 446 23.90 -7.93 -3.38
C ALA A 446 23.24 -8.75 -4.50
N ARG A 447 22.10 -8.29 -5.06
CA ARG A 447 21.46 -8.95 -6.22
C ARG A 447 22.32 -8.83 -7.48
N GLU A 448 22.93 -7.68 -7.70
CA GLU A 448 23.85 -7.50 -8.83
C GLU A 448 25.09 -8.40 -8.72
N VAL A 449 25.65 -8.55 -7.52
CA VAL A 449 26.78 -9.47 -7.28
C VAL A 449 26.35 -10.91 -7.50
N LEU A 450 25.17 -11.31 -7.02
CA LEU A 450 24.65 -12.66 -7.22
C LEU A 450 24.48 -12.99 -8.71
N ALA A 451 23.96 -12.05 -9.51
CA ALA A 451 23.79 -12.25 -10.95
C ALA A 451 25.12 -12.52 -11.68
N VAL A 452 26.20 -11.86 -11.25
CA VAL A 452 27.56 -12.10 -11.78
C VAL A 452 28.08 -13.44 -11.29
N LEU A 453 27.93 -13.72 -10.00
CA LEU A 453 28.40 -14.95 -9.37
C LEU A 453 27.78 -16.18 -10.03
N VAL A 454 26.49 -16.13 -10.37
CA VAL A 454 25.78 -17.19 -11.10
C VAL A 454 26.36 -17.44 -12.51
N ARG A 455 26.72 -16.38 -13.24
CA ARG A 455 27.14 -16.46 -14.66
C ARG A 455 28.63 -16.69 -14.86
N GLU A 456 29.44 -16.04 -14.03
CA GLU A 456 30.90 -15.91 -14.23
C GLU A 456 31.69 -16.51 -13.06
N GLY A 457 31.06 -16.72 -11.90
CA GLY A 457 31.74 -17.17 -10.70
C GLY A 457 32.72 -16.12 -10.17
N GLY A 458 33.71 -16.57 -9.40
CA GLY A 458 34.80 -15.73 -8.92
C GLY A 458 34.62 -15.26 -7.48
N ASP A 459 35.54 -14.40 -7.02
CA ASP A 459 35.55 -13.87 -5.66
C ASP A 459 34.50 -12.74 -5.52
N PRO A 460 33.47 -12.89 -4.66
CA PRO A 460 32.47 -11.86 -4.44
C PRO A 460 33.04 -10.51 -4.00
N ALA A 461 34.12 -10.51 -3.21
CA ALA A 461 34.77 -9.26 -2.78
C ALA A 461 35.39 -8.52 -3.97
N ALA A 462 36.07 -9.25 -4.86
CA ALA A 462 36.61 -8.70 -6.09
C ALA A 462 35.53 -8.19 -7.05
N ILE A 463 34.37 -8.88 -7.14
CA ILE A 463 33.21 -8.42 -7.94
C ILE A 463 32.68 -7.09 -7.40
N ILE A 464 32.56 -6.97 -6.07
CA ILE A 464 32.11 -5.75 -5.40
C ILE A 464 33.07 -4.59 -5.65
N ASP A 465 34.38 -4.84 -5.53
CA ASP A 465 35.42 -3.83 -5.76
C ASP A 465 35.48 -3.39 -7.22
N ALA A 466 35.45 -4.34 -8.17
CA ALA A 466 35.47 -4.04 -9.60
C ALA A 466 34.26 -3.24 -10.08
N ARG A 467 33.09 -3.43 -9.44
CA ARG A 467 31.84 -2.74 -9.77
C ARG A 467 31.56 -1.53 -8.88
N GLY A 468 32.44 -1.22 -7.92
CA GLY A 468 32.27 -0.08 -7.00
C GLY A 468 31.03 -0.19 -6.11
N LEU A 469 30.58 -1.41 -5.81
CA LEU A 469 29.33 -1.72 -5.13
C LEU A 469 29.43 -1.70 -3.60
N ARG A 470 30.64 -1.53 -3.04
CA ARG A 470 30.85 -1.54 -1.59
C ARG A 470 30.07 -0.40 -0.94
N GLN A 471 29.39 -0.72 0.16
CA GLN A 471 28.64 0.23 0.96
C GLN A 471 29.63 1.26 1.54
N ILE A 472 29.31 2.54 1.38
CA ILE A 472 30.11 3.64 1.94
C ILE A 472 29.77 3.70 3.43
N SER A 473 30.70 3.24 4.26
CA SER A 473 30.66 3.33 5.72
C SER A 473 31.70 4.29 6.30
N ASP A 474 32.55 4.88 5.45
CA ASP A 474 33.51 5.92 5.86
C ASP A 474 32.74 7.20 6.22
N THR A 475 32.74 7.53 7.51
CA THR A 475 32.09 8.72 8.05
C THR A 475 32.68 10.00 7.47
N ALA A 476 33.99 10.06 7.22
CA ALA A 476 34.64 11.25 6.68
C ALA A 476 34.26 11.51 5.22
N GLU A 477 34.10 10.43 4.42
CA GLU A 477 33.61 10.55 3.05
C GLU A 477 32.14 11.00 3.02
N LEU A 478 31.30 10.43 3.88
CA LEU A 478 29.89 10.81 3.99
C LEU A 478 29.71 12.24 4.48
N GLU A 479 30.46 12.67 5.49
CA GLU A 479 30.48 14.05 5.99
C GLU A 479 30.81 15.05 4.89
N ARG A 480 31.84 14.77 4.06
CA ARG A 480 32.19 15.63 2.92
C ARG A 480 31.04 15.73 1.90
N ILE A 481 30.40 14.62 1.57
CA ILE A 481 29.25 14.60 0.63
C ILE A 481 28.07 15.37 1.22
N ILE A 482 27.84 15.24 2.52
CA ILE A 482 26.78 15.95 3.23
C ILE A 482 27.06 17.45 3.21
N ASP A 483 28.28 17.89 3.52
CA ASP A 483 28.68 19.30 3.47
C ASP A 483 28.46 19.90 2.07
N GLU A 484 28.85 19.18 1.01
CA GLU A 484 28.60 19.61 -0.37
C GLU A 484 27.10 19.71 -0.70
N VAL A 485 26.28 18.81 -0.15
CA VAL A 485 24.82 18.80 -0.35
C VAL A 485 24.16 19.95 0.40
N ILE A 486 24.61 20.26 1.62
CA ILE A 486 24.16 21.41 2.42
C ILE A 486 24.56 22.72 1.73
N ALA A 487 25.83 22.84 1.31
CA ALA A 487 26.34 24.03 0.64
C ALA A 487 25.64 24.31 -0.71
N ALA A 488 25.21 23.27 -1.42
CA ALA A 488 24.45 23.40 -2.66
C ALA A 488 22.97 23.79 -2.44
N ASN A 489 22.46 23.77 -1.20
CA ASN A 489 21.06 24.08 -0.86
C ASN A 489 20.98 24.98 0.39
N PRO A 490 21.57 26.19 0.37
CA PRO A 490 21.68 27.04 1.55
C PRO A 490 20.32 27.51 2.07
N ASP A 491 19.38 27.80 1.17
CA ASP A 491 18.00 28.19 1.46
C ASP A 491 17.23 27.11 2.23
N LYS A 492 17.42 25.84 1.85
CA LYS A 492 16.79 24.69 2.53
C LYS A 492 17.47 24.37 3.85
N ALA A 493 18.78 24.60 3.94
CA ALA A 493 19.53 24.43 5.18
C ALA A 493 19.08 25.45 6.22
N GLU A 494 18.90 26.72 5.81
CA GLU A 494 18.32 27.76 6.65
C GLU A 494 16.87 27.46 7.03
N ALA A 495 16.04 27.00 6.09
CA ALA A 495 14.66 26.62 6.39
C ALA A 495 14.57 25.44 7.36
N TRP A 496 15.49 24.47 7.27
CA TRP A 496 15.57 23.36 8.23
C TRP A 496 15.97 23.87 9.62
N ARG A 497 16.98 24.73 9.71
CA ARG A 497 17.39 25.40 10.97
C ARG A 497 16.28 26.27 11.56
N GLY A 498 15.45 26.88 10.71
CA GLY A 498 14.26 27.65 11.09
C GLY A 498 13.06 26.79 11.53
N GLY A 499 13.25 25.48 11.75
CA GLY A 499 12.24 24.58 12.31
C GLY A 499 11.52 23.68 11.30
N ARG A 500 11.83 23.76 10.00
CA ARG A 500 11.29 22.83 8.98
C ARG A 500 12.07 21.51 8.96
N THR A 501 12.03 20.77 10.06
CA THR A 501 12.77 19.50 10.24
C THR A 501 12.42 18.42 9.20
N GLY A 502 11.25 18.52 8.56
CA GLY A 502 10.85 17.67 7.43
C GLY A 502 11.78 17.77 6.20
N LEU A 503 12.60 18.82 6.09
CA LEU A 503 13.61 18.94 5.03
C LEU A 503 14.78 17.96 5.22
N LEU A 504 14.90 17.27 6.36
CA LEU A 504 15.91 16.24 6.56
C LEU A 504 15.81 15.14 5.50
N GLY A 505 14.57 14.72 5.16
CA GLY A 505 14.34 13.71 4.12
C GLY A 505 14.80 14.17 2.73
N PHE A 506 14.71 15.47 2.43
CA PHE A 506 15.25 16.04 1.20
C PHE A 506 16.78 15.88 1.15
N PHE A 507 17.47 16.23 2.23
CA PHE A 507 18.92 16.11 2.31
C PHE A 507 19.40 14.65 2.27
N VAL A 508 18.72 13.75 2.99
CA VAL A 508 18.97 12.30 2.91
C VAL A 508 18.83 11.82 1.47
N GLY A 509 17.76 12.22 0.77
CA GLY A 509 17.54 11.87 -0.63
C GLY A 509 18.64 12.34 -1.58
N GLN A 510 19.17 13.55 -1.36
CA GLN A 510 20.28 14.08 -2.16
C GLN A 510 21.60 13.35 -1.89
N VAL A 511 21.89 13.03 -0.63
CA VAL A 511 23.08 12.24 -0.24
C VAL A 511 22.98 10.82 -0.79
N MET A 512 21.81 10.19 -0.71
CA MET A 512 21.56 8.87 -1.30
C MET A 512 21.72 8.88 -2.82
N ARG A 513 21.27 9.95 -3.50
CA ARG A 513 21.46 10.10 -4.96
C ARG A 513 22.94 10.27 -5.33
N ARG A 514 23.70 11.10 -4.62
CA ARG A 514 25.14 11.32 -4.88
C ARG A 514 25.99 10.09 -4.57
N THR A 515 25.57 9.28 -3.61
CA THR A 515 26.26 8.03 -3.25
C THR A 515 25.81 6.84 -4.11
N GLY A 516 24.85 7.03 -5.02
CA GLY A 516 24.30 5.94 -5.84
C GLY A 516 23.57 4.87 -5.02
N GLY A 517 22.99 5.26 -3.88
CA GLY A 517 22.35 4.35 -2.93
C GLY A 517 23.31 3.54 -2.07
N ARG A 518 24.63 3.78 -2.17
CA ARG A 518 25.68 3.03 -1.45
C ARG A 518 25.88 3.50 -0.01
N ALA A 519 25.31 4.62 0.42
CA ALA A 519 25.43 5.04 1.80
C ALA A 519 24.41 4.33 2.69
N ASN A 520 24.78 4.09 3.96
CA ASN A 520 23.83 3.60 4.97
C ASN A 520 22.82 4.72 5.31
N PRO A 521 21.50 4.52 5.10
CA PRO A 521 20.50 5.57 5.31
C PRO A 521 20.42 6.07 6.76
N GLN A 522 20.57 5.16 7.74
CA GLN A 522 20.54 5.52 9.15
C GLN A 522 21.78 6.36 9.54
N LEU A 523 22.96 5.98 9.04
CA LEU A 523 24.19 6.72 9.27
C LEU A 523 24.12 8.12 8.63
N VAL A 524 23.68 8.19 7.36
CA VAL A 524 23.47 9.45 6.63
C VAL A 524 22.52 10.37 7.37
N GLN A 525 21.41 9.84 7.88
CA GLN A 525 20.45 10.63 8.65
C GLN A 525 21.10 11.21 9.91
N SER A 526 21.84 10.39 10.67
CA SER A 526 22.49 10.84 11.91
C SER A 526 23.57 11.91 11.67
N LEU A 527 24.40 11.75 10.62
CA LEU A 527 25.44 12.71 10.25
C LEU A 527 24.84 14.02 9.72
N LEU A 528 23.76 13.93 8.94
CA LEU A 528 23.02 15.09 8.45
C LEU A 528 22.44 15.94 9.58
N GLU A 529 21.80 15.29 10.56
CA GLU A 529 21.27 15.98 11.74
C GLU A 529 22.39 16.69 12.51
N GLN A 530 23.55 16.05 12.68
CA GLN A 530 24.71 16.64 13.34
C GLN A 530 25.28 17.85 12.59
N GLN A 531 25.53 17.74 11.27
CA GLN A 531 26.12 18.84 10.49
C GLN A 531 25.16 20.02 10.28
N LEU A 532 23.87 19.76 10.05
CA LEU A 532 22.87 20.82 9.94
C LEU A 532 22.71 21.61 11.24
N GLN A 533 22.88 20.96 12.40
CA GLN A 533 22.91 21.60 13.72
C GLN A 533 24.25 22.29 14.03
N ALA A 534 25.38 21.70 13.65
CA ALA A 534 26.70 22.26 13.93
C ALA A 534 26.95 23.59 13.22
N ALA A 535 26.43 23.75 12.01
CA ALA A 535 26.50 24.99 11.23
C ALA A 535 25.56 26.12 11.73
N SER A 536 24.91 25.95 12.90
CA SER A 536 24.17 27.00 13.63
C SER A 536 24.97 27.65 14.76
N ARG A 537 26.22 27.25 15.00
CA ARG A 537 27.19 27.95 15.86
C ARG A 537 28.20 28.68 14.99
#